data_AF-A0A841BP59-F1
#
_entry.id   AF-A0A841BP59-F1
#
_cell.length_a   1.000
_cell.length_b   1.000
_cell.length_c   1.000
_cell.angle_alpha   90.00
_cell.angle_beta   90.00
_cell.angle_gamma   90.00
#
_symmetry.space_group_name_H-M   'P 1'
#
loop_
_entity.id
_entity.type
_entity.pdbx_description
1 polymer ?
#
loop_
_entity_poly.entity_id
_entity_poly.type
_entity_poly.pdbx_seq_one_letter_code
_entity_poly.pdbx_strand_id
1 'polypeptide(L)'
;MARPAPRAALAAAVAAVVAALAFVIAQPAVSAAAAPVRIMPLGDSITGSPGCWRSLLWQRLQSSGYTNIDFVGTLPPQGCAVAHDGDNEGHGGFLATNIANQNQLPGWLSATLPDIVVMHLGTNDVWSSIAPATILTAFSKLVDQMRASNPNMKILVAKIIPMNPSSCTPCGQRVIDFNAAIPAWAGGKTTAQSPITVVDQFTGFSTATDTYDGVHPNAAGDQKMSDKWYPPLAALLSGATGSPSVSPSTSRSPSASPSVSPSASRSPSASPSPSGSPQAGKRCTATYKVGSQWNTGFGAEVSVANTGSVPITGWTVVLVFGNGQVVTQLWNGAYTQAGGTVTVKNMSYNGTIPVGGTIGFGFNANWSGVNNAPAVTCTPA
;
A
#
# COMPACT_ATOMS: atom_id res chain seq x y z
N MET A 1 74.20 65.84 -26.99
CA MET A 1 73.08 64.93 -27.30
C MET A 1 73.25 63.67 -26.47
N ALA A 2 72.52 63.53 -25.36
CA ALA A 2 72.53 62.32 -24.53
C ALA A 2 71.07 61.92 -24.25
N ARG A 3 70.74 60.68 -24.59
CA ARG A 3 69.39 60.09 -24.57
C ARG A 3 68.91 59.80 -23.14
N PRO A 4 67.60 59.93 -22.85
CA PRO A 4 67.05 59.65 -21.52
C PRO A 4 66.75 58.16 -21.30
N ALA A 5 66.75 57.76 -20.02
CA ALA A 5 66.56 56.41 -19.51
C ALA A 5 65.09 55.92 -19.52
N PRO A 6 64.83 54.59 -19.56
CA PRO A 6 63.49 54.04 -19.59
C PRO A 6 63.01 53.75 -18.16
N ARG A 7 62.21 54.66 -17.57
CA ARG A 7 61.51 54.43 -16.30
C ARG A 7 59.98 54.36 -16.42
N ALA A 8 59.43 54.45 -17.63
CA ALA A 8 57.99 54.56 -17.83
C ALA A 8 57.26 53.24 -18.14
N ALA A 9 57.96 52.13 -18.39
CA ALA A 9 57.32 50.91 -18.89
C ALA A 9 56.80 49.94 -17.79
N LEU A 10 57.21 50.10 -16.53
CA LEU A 10 56.84 49.15 -15.46
C LEU A 10 55.58 49.53 -14.67
N ALA A 11 55.09 50.77 -14.79
CA ALA A 11 53.91 51.23 -14.04
C ALA A 11 52.57 50.88 -14.73
N ALA A 12 52.59 50.62 -16.04
CA ALA A 12 51.37 50.31 -16.81
C ALA A 12 50.94 48.83 -16.72
N ALA A 13 51.83 47.91 -16.35
CA ALA A 13 51.53 46.48 -16.27
C ALA A 13 50.83 46.07 -14.96
N VAL A 14 51.00 46.85 -13.88
CA VAL A 14 50.38 46.54 -12.56
C VAL A 14 48.94 47.03 -12.48
N ALA A 15 48.57 48.10 -13.20
CA ALA A 15 47.21 48.62 -13.20
C ALA A 15 46.22 47.75 -14.01
N ALA A 16 46.70 47.01 -15.01
CA ALA A 16 45.86 46.14 -15.84
C ALA A 16 45.49 44.81 -15.17
N VAL A 17 46.29 44.31 -14.22
CA VAL A 17 46.00 43.06 -13.49
C VAL A 17 45.06 43.30 -12.30
N VAL A 18 45.09 44.47 -11.68
CA VAL A 18 44.18 44.81 -10.57
C VAL A 18 42.75 45.13 -11.07
N ALA A 19 42.59 45.61 -12.31
CA ALA A 19 41.28 45.85 -12.92
C ALA A 19 40.59 44.58 -13.46
N ALA A 20 41.33 43.46 -13.63
CA ALA A 20 40.77 42.19 -14.10
C ALA A 20 40.25 41.28 -12.96
N LEU A 21 40.44 41.67 -11.69
CA LEU A 21 40.05 40.89 -10.51
C LEU A 21 38.81 41.43 -9.78
N ALA A 22 38.15 42.48 -10.29
CA ALA A 22 37.01 43.11 -9.62
C ALA A 22 35.65 42.99 -10.35
N PHE A 23 35.57 42.20 -11.43
CA PHE A 23 34.29 41.80 -12.02
C PHE A 23 33.90 40.39 -11.56
N VAL A 24 33.72 40.22 -10.25
CA VAL A 24 32.83 39.18 -9.76
C VAL A 24 31.43 39.67 -10.09
N ILE A 25 30.94 39.29 -11.27
CA ILE A 25 29.51 39.40 -11.58
C ILE A 25 28.83 38.58 -10.50
N ALA A 26 28.15 39.25 -9.56
CA ALA A 26 27.22 38.61 -8.65
C ALA A 26 26.15 37.95 -9.53
N GLN A 27 26.34 36.67 -9.84
CA GLN A 27 25.31 35.89 -10.49
C GLN A 27 24.10 35.97 -9.56
N PRO A 28 22.90 36.30 -10.08
CA PRO A 28 21.71 36.22 -9.26
C PRO A 28 21.69 34.81 -8.69
N ALA A 29 21.66 34.70 -7.36
CA ALA A 29 21.56 33.41 -6.70
C ALA A 29 20.32 32.72 -7.25
N VAL A 30 20.53 31.73 -8.13
CA VAL A 30 19.46 30.87 -8.60
C VAL A 30 19.00 30.16 -7.34
N SER A 31 17.84 30.55 -6.83
CA SER A 31 17.26 29.92 -5.63
C SER A 31 17.17 28.43 -5.92
N ALA A 32 17.94 27.62 -5.19
CA ALA A 32 17.85 26.17 -5.32
C ALA A 32 16.41 25.77 -5.04
N ALA A 33 15.80 24.99 -5.93
CA ALA A 33 14.46 24.48 -5.73
C ALA A 33 14.41 23.77 -4.36
N ALA A 34 13.38 24.06 -3.55
CA ALA A 34 13.22 23.42 -2.26
C ALA A 34 13.18 21.90 -2.44
N ALA A 35 13.87 21.15 -1.57
CA ALA A 35 13.82 19.70 -1.60
C ALA A 35 12.37 19.20 -1.46
N PRO A 36 11.99 18.10 -2.13
CA PRO A 36 10.65 17.55 -2.03
C PRO A 36 10.34 17.12 -0.60
N VAL A 37 9.08 17.25 -0.18
CA VAL A 37 8.63 16.71 1.12
C VAL A 37 8.49 15.21 0.99
N ARG A 38 9.21 14.46 1.83
CA ARG A 38 9.24 13.00 1.77
C ARG A 38 8.19 12.38 2.67
N ILE A 39 7.32 11.57 2.09
CA ILE A 39 6.17 10.96 2.76
C ILE A 39 6.36 9.46 2.71
N MET A 40 6.40 8.79 3.86
CA MET A 40 6.48 7.33 3.95
C MET A 40 5.08 6.75 4.23
N PRO A 41 4.46 6.05 3.26
CA PRO A 41 3.34 5.15 3.54
C PRO A 41 3.86 3.92 4.29
N LEU A 42 3.67 3.88 5.60
CA LEU A 42 4.10 2.77 6.46
C LEU A 42 2.90 1.89 6.81
N GLY A 43 2.99 0.59 6.56
CA GLY A 43 1.89 -0.29 6.92
C GLY A 43 2.10 -1.77 6.69
N ASP A 44 0.99 -2.49 6.72
CA ASP A 44 0.91 -3.90 6.39
C ASP A 44 0.45 -4.13 4.93
N SER A 45 -0.24 -5.25 4.65
CA SER A 45 -0.78 -5.55 3.32
C SER A 45 -1.76 -4.48 2.83
N ILE A 46 -2.50 -3.81 3.72
CA ILE A 46 -3.43 -2.76 3.33
C ILE A 46 -2.69 -1.54 2.76
N THR A 47 -1.43 -1.32 3.19
CA THR A 47 -0.57 -0.29 2.59
C THR A 47 0.18 -0.83 1.37
N GLY A 48 0.80 -2.00 1.47
CA GLY A 48 1.63 -2.57 0.41
C GLY A 48 0.82 -3.13 -0.76
N SER A 49 0.21 -4.29 -0.56
CA SER A 49 -0.54 -5.03 -1.59
C SER A 49 -1.53 -6.03 -0.97
N PRO A 50 -2.70 -6.27 -1.60
CA PRO A 50 -3.19 -5.62 -2.83
C PRO A 50 -4.04 -4.39 -2.51
N GLY A 51 -3.84 -3.30 -3.25
CA GLY A 51 -4.56 -2.05 -3.04
C GLY A 51 -4.01 -0.89 -3.87
N CYS A 52 -4.86 0.08 -4.16
CA CYS A 52 -4.59 1.22 -5.02
C CYS A 52 -4.71 2.58 -4.33
N TRP A 53 -5.07 2.67 -3.05
CA TRP A 53 -5.30 3.97 -2.39
C TRP A 53 -4.10 4.92 -2.45
N ARG A 54 -2.85 4.41 -2.44
CA ARG A 54 -1.64 5.24 -2.59
C ARG A 54 -1.61 5.96 -3.94
N SER A 55 -1.96 5.26 -5.01
CA SER A 55 -2.02 5.85 -6.36
C SER A 55 -3.11 6.93 -6.47
N LEU A 56 -4.29 6.69 -5.86
CA LEU A 56 -5.38 7.66 -5.82
C LEU A 56 -4.99 8.90 -5.02
N LEU A 57 -4.33 8.70 -3.87
CA LEU A 57 -3.85 9.77 -3.02
C LEU A 57 -2.78 10.60 -3.75
N TRP A 58 -1.81 9.95 -4.38
CA TRP A 58 -0.76 10.59 -5.16
C TRP A 58 -1.35 11.47 -6.26
N GLN A 59 -2.23 10.92 -7.10
CA GLN A 59 -2.87 11.66 -8.18
C GLN A 59 -3.66 12.86 -7.65
N ARG A 60 -4.38 12.68 -6.54
CA ARG A 60 -5.13 13.77 -5.91
C ARG A 60 -4.20 14.87 -5.40
N LEU A 61 -3.10 14.54 -4.73
CA LEU A 61 -2.09 15.51 -4.28
C LEU A 61 -1.50 16.29 -5.46
N GLN A 62 -1.07 15.60 -6.51
CA GLN A 62 -0.51 16.19 -7.73
C GLN A 62 -1.52 17.13 -8.40
N SER A 63 -2.76 16.66 -8.61
CA SER A 63 -3.83 17.46 -9.21
C SER A 63 -4.24 18.68 -8.37
N SER A 64 -3.95 18.66 -7.07
CA SER A 64 -4.22 19.77 -6.13
C SER A 64 -3.02 20.71 -5.96
N GLY A 65 -1.95 20.53 -6.74
CA GLY A 65 -0.78 21.42 -6.75
C GLY A 65 0.35 21.02 -5.80
N TYR A 66 0.23 19.91 -5.07
CA TYR A 66 1.32 19.37 -4.24
C TYR A 66 2.27 18.53 -5.11
N THR A 67 3.04 19.20 -5.97
CA THR A 67 3.91 18.53 -6.95
C THR A 67 5.35 18.32 -6.46
N ASN A 68 5.78 19.05 -5.43
CA ASN A 68 7.12 18.91 -4.82
C ASN A 68 7.09 17.96 -3.61
N ILE A 69 6.65 16.73 -3.85
CA ILE A 69 6.54 15.65 -2.88
C ILE A 69 7.20 14.39 -3.43
N ASP A 70 7.59 13.50 -2.54
CA ASP A 70 8.27 12.24 -2.84
C ASP A 70 7.70 11.16 -1.91
N PHE A 71 7.07 10.13 -2.46
CA PHE A 71 6.72 8.95 -1.66
C PHE A 71 8.00 8.15 -1.45
N VAL A 72 8.28 7.76 -0.22
CA VAL A 72 9.53 7.08 0.12
C VAL A 72 9.28 5.80 0.90
N GLY A 73 10.15 4.83 0.67
CA GLY A 73 10.12 3.53 1.33
C GLY A 73 11.14 2.59 0.71
N THR A 74 11.47 1.50 1.40
CA THR A 74 12.40 0.51 0.86
C THR A 74 11.77 -0.43 -0.15
N LEU A 75 10.43 -0.44 -0.25
CA LEU A 75 9.70 -1.26 -1.20
C LEU A 75 9.30 -0.43 -2.43
N PRO A 76 9.42 -1.01 -3.64
CA PRO A 76 8.98 -0.36 -4.87
C PRO A 76 7.45 -0.26 -4.93
N PRO A 77 6.89 0.36 -5.98
CA PRO A 77 5.45 0.33 -6.26
C PRO A 77 4.86 -1.09 -6.18
N GLN A 78 3.81 -1.23 -5.37
CA GLN A 78 3.09 -2.47 -5.11
C GLN A 78 1.58 -2.27 -5.25
N GLY A 79 0.84 -3.35 -5.48
CA GLY A 79 -0.64 -3.40 -5.37
C GLY A 79 -1.43 -2.78 -6.53
N CYS A 80 -0.86 -1.82 -7.26
CA CYS A 80 -1.58 -1.04 -8.28
C CYS A 80 -0.74 -0.78 -9.54
N ALA A 81 -1.30 -1.07 -10.72
CA ALA A 81 -0.64 -0.83 -12.02
C ALA A 81 -0.83 0.60 -12.57
N VAL A 82 -1.31 1.52 -11.73
CA VAL A 82 -1.51 2.92 -12.09
C VAL A 82 -0.19 3.67 -11.91
N ALA A 83 0.20 4.48 -12.89
CA ALA A 83 1.43 5.27 -12.79
C ALA A 83 1.33 6.31 -11.65
N HIS A 84 2.25 6.22 -10.71
CA HIS A 84 2.45 7.14 -9.59
C HIS A 84 3.86 6.92 -9.03
N ASP A 85 4.32 7.83 -8.18
CA ASP A 85 5.36 7.48 -7.24
C ASP A 85 4.77 6.52 -6.20
N GLY A 86 5.24 5.28 -6.22
CA GLY A 86 4.64 4.17 -5.47
C GLY A 86 5.57 3.59 -4.41
N ASP A 87 6.71 4.22 -4.17
CA ASP A 87 7.61 3.79 -3.11
C ASP A 87 6.88 3.82 -1.76
N ASN A 88 7.10 2.78 -0.96
CA ASN A 88 6.35 2.57 0.27
C ASN A 88 7.07 1.65 1.25
N GLU A 89 6.53 1.58 2.46
CA GLU A 89 6.97 0.70 3.53
C GLU A 89 5.80 -0.18 4.00
N GLY A 90 5.06 -0.76 3.04
CA GLY A 90 3.90 -1.62 3.26
C GLY A 90 4.26 -3.11 3.20
N HIS A 91 4.26 -3.79 4.34
CA HIS A 91 4.73 -5.17 4.45
C HIS A 91 3.59 -6.16 4.73
N GLY A 92 3.23 -6.97 3.74
CA GLY A 92 2.15 -7.95 3.86
C GLY A 92 2.32 -8.90 5.05
N GLY A 93 1.31 -8.99 5.91
CA GLY A 93 1.31 -9.86 7.10
C GLY A 93 2.15 -9.36 8.27
N PHE A 94 2.77 -8.19 8.19
CA PHE A 94 3.57 -7.66 9.30
C PHE A 94 2.68 -7.14 10.43
N LEU A 95 3.15 -7.36 11.66
CA LEU A 95 2.53 -6.86 12.88
C LEU A 95 3.32 -5.66 13.38
N ALA A 96 2.63 -4.63 13.88
CA ALA A 96 3.27 -3.47 14.49
C ALA A 96 4.15 -3.89 15.67
N THR A 97 3.68 -4.85 16.46
CA THR A 97 4.45 -5.44 17.57
C THR A 97 5.73 -6.11 17.10
N ASN A 98 5.72 -6.83 15.98
CA ASN A 98 6.91 -7.46 15.42
C ASN A 98 7.89 -6.41 14.87
N ILE A 99 7.41 -5.41 14.12
CA ILE A 99 8.25 -4.30 13.63
C ILE A 99 8.96 -3.62 14.79
N ALA A 100 8.23 -3.33 15.86
CA ALA A 100 8.76 -2.69 17.05
C ALA A 100 9.75 -3.59 17.78
N ASN A 101 9.41 -4.86 18.03
CA ASN A 101 10.25 -5.81 18.77
C ASN A 101 11.55 -6.13 18.04
N GLN A 102 11.48 -6.33 16.74
CA GLN A 102 12.62 -6.66 15.88
C GLN A 102 13.42 -5.41 15.46
N ASN A 103 12.99 -4.22 15.88
CA ASN A 103 13.68 -2.96 15.63
C ASN A 103 13.93 -2.72 14.12
N GLN A 104 12.93 -3.00 13.29
CA GLN A 104 13.05 -2.90 11.84
C GLN A 104 12.98 -1.46 11.34
N LEU A 105 12.10 -0.64 11.93
CA LEU A 105 11.81 0.72 11.46
C LEU A 105 13.04 1.66 11.36
N PRO A 106 14.01 1.67 12.30
CA PRO A 106 15.19 2.54 12.17
C PRO A 106 16.00 2.34 10.88
N GLY A 107 16.06 1.11 10.35
CA GLY A 107 16.74 0.85 9.07
C GLY A 107 16.00 1.43 7.87
N TRP A 108 14.67 1.36 7.87
CA TRP A 108 13.83 1.97 6.85
C TRP A 108 13.90 3.49 6.89
N LEU A 109 13.85 4.06 8.10
CA LEU A 109 13.97 5.50 8.31
C LEU A 109 15.33 6.04 7.88
N SER A 110 16.44 5.36 8.17
CA SER A 110 17.76 5.83 7.75
C SER A 110 17.97 5.74 6.23
N ALA A 111 17.30 4.79 5.56
CA ALA A 111 17.38 4.62 4.11
C ALA A 111 16.61 5.70 3.32
N THR A 112 15.54 6.25 3.91
CA THR A 112 14.54 7.06 3.19
C THR A 112 14.30 8.45 3.79
N LEU A 113 14.70 8.63 5.05
CA LEU A 113 14.63 9.81 5.93
C LEU A 113 13.31 10.61 5.83
N PRO A 114 12.13 10.02 5.99
CA PRO A 114 10.87 10.74 5.76
C PRO A 114 10.68 11.99 6.63
N ASP A 115 9.93 12.96 6.10
CA ASP A 115 9.43 14.13 6.83
C ASP A 115 8.05 13.87 7.44
N ILE A 116 7.25 13.05 6.74
CA ILE A 116 5.90 12.64 7.12
C ILE A 116 5.81 11.12 7.08
N VAL A 117 5.24 10.50 8.11
CA VAL A 117 4.83 9.09 8.07
C VAL A 117 3.30 9.00 8.05
N VAL A 118 2.76 8.27 7.07
CA VAL A 118 1.36 7.89 6.97
C VAL A 118 1.24 6.43 7.39
N MET A 119 0.83 6.19 8.63
CA MET A 119 0.88 4.88 9.28
C MET A 119 -0.50 4.20 9.33
N HIS A 120 -0.63 3.05 8.66
CA HIS A 120 -1.76 2.12 8.79
C HIS A 120 -1.24 0.73 9.18
N LEU A 121 -1.28 0.44 10.48
CA LEU A 121 -0.79 -0.79 11.09
C LEU A 121 -1.75 -1.27 12.18
N GLY A 122 -1.64 -2.54 12.55
CA GLY A 122 -2.41 -3.14 13.66
C GLY A 122 -3.47 -4.14 13.20
N THR A 123 -3.74 -4.23 11.90
CA THR A 123 -4.67 -5.22 11.32
C THR A 123 -4.25 -6.64 11.71
N ASN A 124 -2.99 -6.99 11.43
CA ASN A 124 -2.46 -8.32 11.74
C ASN A 124 -2.34 -8.56 13.25
N ASP A 125 -2.01 -7.54 14.04
CA ASP A 125 -1.96 -7.66 15.51
C ASP A 125 -3.34 -7.99 16.09
N VAL A 126 -4.37 -7.26 15.65
CA VAL A 126 -5.77 -7.49 16.03
C VAL A 126 -6.22 -8.89 15.60
N TRP A 127 -5.86 -9.30 14.39
CA TRP A 127 -6.13 -10.65 13.89
C TRP A 127 -5.51 -11.73 14.78
N SER A 128 -4.25 -11.52 15.17
CA SER A 128 -3.49 -12.37 16.08
C SER A 128 -3.94 -12.25 17.55
N SER A 129 -5.07 -11.59 17.82
CA SER A 129 -5.63 -11.43 19.16
C SER A 129 -4.71 -10.69 20.14
N ILE A 130 -3.81 -9.85 19.65
CA ILE A 130 -2.95 -9.02 20.49
C ILE A 130 -3.81 -7.91 21.11
N ALA A 131 -3.63 -7.70 22.42
CA ALA A 131 -4.39 -6.71 23.17
C ALA A 131 -4.07 -5.29 22.69
N PRO A 132 -5.06 -4.38 22.60
CA PRO A 132 -4.85 -2.98 22.20
C PRO A 132 -3.70 -2.28 22.94
N ALA A 133 -3.57 -2.49 24.25
CA ALA A 133 -2.50 -1.89 25.04
C ALA A 133 -1.10 -2.31 24.53
N THR A 134 -0.91 -3.57 24.17
CA THR A 134 0.36 -4.08 23.63
C THR A 134 0.65 -3.47 22.25
N ILE A 135 -0.37 -3.34 21.39
CA ILE A 135 -0.23 -2.69 20.08
C ILE A 135 0.17 -1.22 20.26
N LEU A 136 -0.44 -0.52 21.23
CA LEU A 136 -0.13 0.89 21.51
C LEU A 136 1.25 1.07 22.16
N THR A 137 1.76 0.10 22.92
CA THR A 137 3.17 0.08 23.34
C THR A 137 4.10 -0.02 22.12
N ALA A 138 3.78 -0.88 21.14
CA ALA A 138 4.53 -0.96 19.90
C ALA A 138 4.47 0.36 19.11
N PHE A 139 3.29 0.94 18.92
CA PHE A 139 3.13 2.24 18.27
C PHE A 139 3.95 3.33 18.98
N SER A 140 4.00 3.29 20.31
CA SER A 140 4.81 4.23 21.09
C SER A 140 6.29 4.11 20.74
N LYS A 141 6.82 2.88 20.68
CA LYS A 141 8.21 2.63 20.27
C LYS A 141 8.48 3.07 18.83
N LEU A 142 7.56 2.78 17.90
CA LEU A 142 7.69 3.19 16.50
C LEU A 142 7.76 4.72 16.37
N VAL A 143 6.89 5.45 17.06
CA VAL A 143 6.91 6.92 17.08
C VAL A 143 8.20 7.46 17.70
N ASP A 144 8.73 6.83 18.75
CA ASP A 144 10.00 7.24 19.35
C ASP A 144 11.17 7.04 18.38
N GLN A 145 11.17 5.94 17.62
CA GLN A 145 12.15 5.70 16.55
C GLN A 145 12.03 6.73 15.41
N MET A 146 10.80 7.06 15.00
CA MET A 146 10.55 8.12 14.00
C MET A 146 11.13 9.46 14.47
N ARG A 147 10.90 9.84 15.73
CA ARG A 147 11.40 11.09 16.32
C ARG A 147 12.91 11.10 16.53
N ALA A 148 13.51 9.94 16.83
CA ALA A 148 14.95 9.79 16.90
C ALA A 148 15.61 10.00 15.51
N SER A 149 14.95 9.55 14.44
CA SER A 149 15.40 9.80 13.07
C SER A 149 15.16 11.24 12.61
N ASN A 150 14.03 11.83 12.98
CA ASN A 150 13.64 13.20 12.64
C ASN A 150 12.83 13.81 13.80
N PRO A 151 13.43 14.72 14.61
CA PRO A 151 12.72 15.34 15.74
C PRO A 151 11.48 16.13 15.34
N ASN A 152 11.36 16.52 14.06
CA ASN A 152 10.24 17.28 13.50
C ASN A 152 9.22 16.39 12.76
N MET A 153 9.36 15.06 12.81
CA MET A 153 8.51 14.12 12.09
C MET A 153 7.02 14.43 12.28
N LYS A 154 6.28 14.52 11.18
CA LYS A 154 4.81 14.62 11.21
C LYS A 154 4.21 13.23 11.03
N ILE A 155 3.23 12.87 11.85
CA ILE A 155 2.74 11.49 11.88
C ILE A 155 1.22 11.51 11.70
N LEU A 156 0.75 10.89 10.63
CA LEU A 156 -0.67 10.57 10.45
C LEU A 156 -0.86 9.11 10.81
N VAL A 157 -1.72 8.81 11.78
CA VAL A 157 -1.98 7.44 12.25
C VAL A 157 -3.43 7.07 12.00
N ALA A 158 -3.66 5.93 11.37
CA ALA A 158 -5.01 5.45 11.12
C ALA A 158 -5.66 4.95 12.42
N LYS A 159 -6.93 5.31 12.65
CA LYS A 159 -7.87 4.26 13.08
C LYS A 159 -8.01 3.32 11.90
N ILE A 160 -7.70 2.04 12.06
CA ILE A 160 -7.68 1.10 10.94
C ILE A 160 -9.09 0.88 10.38
N ILE A 161 -9.18 0.49 9.11
CA ILE A 161 -10.44 0.07 8.48
C ILE A 161 -11.07 -1.10 9.28
N PRO A 162 -12.41 -1.26 9.28
CA PRO A 162 -13.03 -2.43 9.87
C PRO A 162 -12.56 -3.71 9.16
N MET A 163 -12.57 -4.83 9.88
CA MET A 163 -12.40 -6.16 9.27
C MET A 163 -13.48 -7.11 9.78
N ASN A 164 -13.95 -7.99 8.91
CA ASN A 164 -14.88 -9.06 9.23
C ASN A 164 -14.61 -10.30 8.36
N PRO A 165 -13.42 -10.90 8.47
CA PRO A 165 -13.10 -12.14 7.77
C PRO A 165 -13.93 -13.31 8.34
N SER A 166 -14.31 -14.26 7.48
CA SER A 166 -15.03 -15.47 7.93
C SER A 166 -14.21 -16.33 8.91
N SER A 167 -12.88 -16.23 8.88
CA SER A 167 -11.96 -16.96 9.73
C SER A 167 -11.69 -16.30 11.10
N CYS A 168 -12.21 -15.09 11.35
CA CYS A 168 -12.03 -14.42 12.64
C CYS A 168 -13.27 -13.61 13.03
N THR A 169 -14.30 -14.30 13.52
CA THR A 169 -15.51 -13.65 14.04
C THR A 169 -15.25 -12.58 15.11
N PRO A 170 -14.30 -12.73 16.06
CA PRO A 170 -14.03 -11.69 17.05
C PRO A 170 -13.30 -10.46 16.50
N CYS A 171 -12.72 -10.53 15.29
CA CYS A 171 -11.84 -9.49 14.79
C CYS A 171 -12.55 -8.14 14.61
N GLY A 172 -13.83 -8.14 14.19
CA GLY A 172 -14.60 -6.90 14.05
C GLY A 172 -14.69 -6.13 15.36
N GLN A 173 -15.00 -6.80 16.48
CA GLN A 173 -15.04 -6.18 17.80
C GLN A 173 -13.64 -5.75 18.27
N ARG A 174 -12.61 -6.56 18.04
CA ARG A 174 -11.24 -6.21 18.42
C ARG A 174 -10.72 -4.97 17.67
N VAL A 175 -11.12 -4.78 16.40
CA VAL A 175 -10.82 -3.53 15.68
C VAL A 175 -11.51 -2.34 16.35
N ILE A 176 -12.77 -2.49 16.75
CA ILE A 176 -13.52 -1.43 17.47
C ILE A 176 -12.78 -1.06 18.76
N ASP A 177 -12.39 -2.05 19.56
CA ASP A 177 -11.70 -1.84 20.84
C ASP A 177 -10.32 -1.19 20.64
N PHE A 178 -9.57 -1.62 19.62
CA PHE A 178 -8.28 -1.03 19.27
C PHE A 178 -8.45 0.43 18.82
N ASN A 179 -9.36 0.69 17.87
CA ASN A 179 -9.63 2.02 17.34
C ASN A 179 -10.16 3.00 18.40
N ALA A 180 -10.87 2.51 19.42
CA ALA A 180 -11.33 3.32 20.54
C ALA A 180 -10.17 3.83 21.42
N ALA A 181 -9.07 3.08 21.50
CA ALA A 181 -7.91 3.44 22.33
C ALA A 181 -6.92 4.40 21.64
N ILE A 182 -6.90 4.45 20.29
CA ILE A 182 -5.96 5.26 19.51
C ILE A 182 -6.04 6.76 19.81
N PRO A 183 -7.21 7.42 19.91
CA PRO A 183 -7.28 8.87 20.16
C PRO A 183 -6.62 9.30 21.47
N ALA A 184 -6.89 8.57 22.56
CA ALA A 184 -6.30 8.88 23.86
C ALA A 184 -4.77 8.67 23.85
N TRP A 185 -4.30 7.58 23.23
CA TRP A 185 -2.88 7.33 23.05
C TRP A 185 -2.19 8.43 22.23
N ALA A 186 -2.77 8.80 21.08
CA ALA A 186 -2.21 9.84 20.22
C ALA A 186 -2.16 11.19 20.93
N GLY A 187 -3.22 11.56 21.66
CA GLY A 187 -3.27 12.77 22.48
C GLY A 187 -2.21 12.78 23.59
N GLY A 188 -1.89 11.64 24.19
CA GLY A 188 -0.84 11.51 25.19
C GLY A 188 0.58 11.56 24.64
N LYS A 189 0.78 11.30 23.34
CA LYS A 189 2.11 11.22 22.72
C LYS A 189 2.41 12.37 21.74
N THR A 190 1.40 13.08 21.25
CA THR A 190 1.54 14.21 20.31
C THR A 190 2.31 15.38 20.94
N THR A 191 3.09 16.10 20.15
CA THR A 191 3.77 17.34 20.58
C THR A 191 3.63 18.42 19.51
N ALA A 192 3.87 19.69 19.86
CA ALA A 192 3.85 20.77 18.87
C ALA A 192 4.94 20.59 17.78
N GLN A 193 6.11 20.08 18.14
CA GLN A 193 7.23 19.85 17.22
C GLN A 193 6.98 18.66 16.29
N SER A 194 6.46 17.55 16.84
CA SER A 194 6.18 16.29 16.13
C SER A 194 4.72 15.89 16.38
N PRO A 195 3.75 16.53 15.71
CA PRO A 195 2.34 16.25 15.88
C PRO A 195 1.97 14.86 15.36
N ILE A 196 1.09 14.21 16.10
CA ILE A 196 0.38 12.99 15.71
C ILE A 196 -1.08 13.37 15.43
N THR A 197 -1.55 13.10 14.22
CA THR A 197 -2.94 13.30 13.82
C THR A 197 -3.60 11.95 13.56
N VAL A 198 -4.70 11.68 14.25
CA VAL A 198 -5.49 10.48 14.03
C VAL A 198 -6.38 10.65 12.81
N VAL A 199 -6.30 9.71 11.88
CA VAL A 199 -7.10 9.68 10.65
C VAL A 199 -8.11 8.54 10.75
N ASP A 200 -9.40 8.87 10.72
CA ASP A 200 -10.47 7.89 10.87
C ASP A 200 -10.75 7.16 9.55
N GLN A 201 -10.10 6.01 9.33
CA GLN A 201 -10.38 5.12 8.20
C GLN A 201 -11.55 4.16 8.48
N PHE A 202 -12.08 4.15 9.70
CA PHE A 202 -13.11 3.21 10.12
C PHE A 202 -14.51 3.72 9.76
N THR A 203 -14.81 4.96 10.13
CA THR A 203 -16.16 5.51 10.01
C THR A 203 -16.57 5.70 8.54
N GLY A 204 -17.65 5.02 8.14
CA GLY A 204 -18.19 5.05 6.77
C GLY A 204 -17.61 3.98 5.83
N PHE A 205 -16.75 3.12 6.36
CA PHE A 205 -16.20 1.96 5.67
C PHE A 205 -17.01 0.70 5.99
N SER A 206 -17.31 -0.10 4.98
CA SER A 206 -18.14 -1.31 5.06
C SER A 206 -17.33 -2.51 4.59
N THR A 207 -17.11 -3.48 5.46
CA THR A 207 -16.39 -4.71 5.11
C THR A 207 -17.09 -5.46 3.98
N ALA A 208 -18.41 -5.43 3.90
CA ALA A 208 -19.17 -6.16 2.89
C ALA A 208 -19.05 -5.58 1.47
N THR A 209 -18.87 -4.25 1.35
CA THR A 209 -18.92 -3.57 0.03
C THR A 209 -17.58 -2.96 -0.37
N ASP A 210 -16.71 -2.68 0.59
CA ASP A 210 -15.47 -1.95 0.39
C ASP A 210 -14.24 -2.84 0.54
N THR A 211 -14.42 -4.14 0.82
CA THR A 211 -13.36 -5.15 0.79
C THR A 211 -13.72 -6.29 -0.16
N TYR A 212 -12.73 -7.08 -0.57
CA TYR A 212 -12.99 -8.29 -1.36
C TYR A 212 -12.93 -9.59 -0.54
N ASP A 213 -12.35 -9.57 0.67
CA ASP A 213 -12.18 -10.74 1.54
C ASP A 213 -12.60 -10.50 3.01
N GLY A 214 -13.22 -9.35 3.28
CA GLY A 214 -13.56 -8.91 4.63
C GLY A 214 -12.43 -8.14 5.32
N VAL A 215 -11.29 -7.89 4.66
CA VAL A 215 -10.07 -7.32 5.27
C VAL A 215 -9.45 -6.26 4.38
N HIS A 216 -9.14 -6.61 3.14
CA HIS A 216 -8.36 -5.78 2.23
C HIS A 216 -9.29 -4.96 1.34
N PRO A 217 -9.00 -3.66 1.15
CA PRO A 217 -9.85 -2.78 0.38
C PRO A 217 -9.96 -3.26 -1.08
N ASN A 218 -11.16 -3.15 -1.63
CA ASN A 218 -11.36 -3.16 -3.09
C ASN A 218 -11.26 -1.71 -3.62
N ALA A 219 -11.52 -1.48 -4.91
CA ALA A 219 -11.44 -0.14 -5.50
C ALA A 219 -12.29 0.94 -4.79
N ALA A 220 -13.48 0.57 -4.29
CA ALA A 220 -14.33 1.50 -3.54
C ALA A 220 -13.75 1.80 -2.14
N GLY A 221 -13.20 0.77 -1.48
CA GLY A 221 -12.48 0.94 -0.22
C GLY A 221 -11.21 1.78 -0.38
N ASP A 222 -10.44 1.55 -1.44
CA ASP A 222 -9.24 2.32 -1.77
C ASP A 222 -9.56 3.82 -1.95
N GLN A 223 -10.66 4.13 -2.65
CA GLN A 223 -11.12 5.50 -2.81
C GLN A 223 -11.46 6.15 -1.46
N LYS A 224 -12.21 5.44 -0.60
CA LYS A 224 -12.55 5.94 0.74
C LYS A 224 -11.29 6.17 1.58
N MET A 225 -10.32 5.26 1.51
CA MET A 225 -9.05 5.41 2.22
C MET A 225 -8.28 6.64 1.75
N SER A 226 -8.19 6.85 0.43
CA SER A 226 -7.59 8.04 -0.15
C SER A 226 -8.32 9.32 0.29
N ASP A 227 -9.65 9.31 0.34
CA ASP A 227 -10.46 10.46 0.74
C ASP A 227 -10.24 10.88 2.19
N LYS A 228 -9.94 9.93 3.07
CA LYS A 228 -9.63 10.20 4.49
C LYS A 228 -8.19 10.62 4.70
N TRP A 229 -7.23 10.07 3.95
CA TRP A 229 -5.83 10.46 4.05
C TRP A 229 -5.56 11.86 3.51
N TYR A 230 -6.23 12.24 2.43
CA TYR A 230 -5.91 13.47 1.71
C TYR A 230 -6.01 14.75 2.56
N PRO A 231 -7.12 15.06 3.28
CA PRO A 231 -7.23 16.32 4.00
C PRO A 231 -6.14 16.57 5.06
N PRO A 232 -5.83 15.63 5.98
CA PRO A 232 -4.78 15.85 6.98
C PRO A 232 -3.38 15.90 6.36
N LEU A 233 -3.11 15.14 5.29
CA LEU A 233 -1.83 15.21 4.59
C LEU A 233 -1.65 16.55 3.87
N ALA A 234 -2.67 17.00 3.15
CA ALA A 234 -2.68 18.31 2.50
C ALA A 234 -2.48 19.46 3.52
N ALA A 235 -3.08 19.37 4.71
CA ALA A 235 -2.88 20.36 5.77
C ALA A 235 -1.41 20.43 6.23
N LEU A 236 -0.75 19.28 6.40
CA LEU A 236 0.68 19.22 6.73
C LEU A 236 1.54 19.82 5.61
N LEU A 237 1.24 19.50 4.36
CA LEU A 237 1.99 19.98 3.19
C LEU A 237 1.83 21.50 2.97
N SER A 238 0.68 22.07 3.31
CA SER A 238 0.44 23.52 3.25
C SER A 238 1.05 24.29 4.44
N GLY A 239 1.64 23.61 5.43
CA GLY A 239 2.10 24.24 6.67
C GLY A 239 0.96 24.76 7.56
N ALA A 240 -0.29 24.36 7.29
CA ALA A 240 -1.45 24.74 8.07
C ALA A 240 -1.52 23.89 9.34
N THR A 241 -0.87 24.34 10.42
CA THR A 241 -1.03 23.72 11.75
C THR A 241 -2.35 24.16 12.38
N GLY A 242 -3.47 23.64 11.85
CA GLY A 242 -4.81 23.83 12.40
C GLY A 242 -5.38 22.49 12.88
N SER A 243 -5.50 22.34 14.20
CA SER A 243 -6.25 21.24 14.82
C SER A 243 -7.74 21.35 14.44
N PRO A 244 -8.40 20.31 13.88
CA PRO A 244 -9.85 20.33 13.76
C PRO A 244 -10.45 20.01 15.13
N SER A 245 -10.78 21.05 15.89
CA SER A 245 -11.71 20.95 17.01
C SER A 245 -13.12 20.73 16.46
N VAL A 246 -13.73 19.61 16.84
CA VAL A 246 -15.10 19.24 16.47
C VAL A 246 -16.08 20.22 17.12
N SER A 247 -17.03 20.76 16.34
CA SER A 247 -18.30 21.24 16.89
C SER A 247 -19.44 20.99 15.89
N PRO A 248 -20.58 20.41 16.32
CA PRO A 248 -21.65 19.96 15.43
C PRO A 248 -22.69 21.07 15.22
N SER A 249 -22.95 21.44 13.97
CA SER A 249 -24.15 22.24 13.64
C SER A 249 -25.23 21.33 13.06
N THR A 250 -26.23 21.13 13.90
CA THR A 250 -27.55 20.61 13.58
C THR A 250 -28.28 21.53 12.60
N SER A 251 -28.89 20.99 11.56
CA SER A 251 -30.04 21.65 10.92
C SER A 251 -31.02 20.62 10.39
N ARG A 252 -32.29 20.92 10.63
CA ARG A 252 -33.47 20.07 10.63
C ARG A 252 -34.07 19.90 9.23
N SER A 253 -34.61 18.71 8.98
CA SER A 253 -35.72 18.46 8.04
C SER A 253 -37.05 18.97 8.65
N PRO A 254 -38.04 19.41 7.85
CA PRO A 254 -39.15 18.53 7.42
C PRO A 254 -39.56 18.83 5.94
N SER A 255 -40.40 18.10 5.20
CA SER A 255 -41.61 17.34 5.51
C SER A 255 -42.02 16.47 4.30
N ALA A 256 -42.74 15.37 4.59
CA ALA A 256 -43.46 14.45 3.69
C ALA A 256 -44.62 15.14 2.92
N SER A 257 -45.37 14.58 1.95
CA SER A 257 -45.90 13.22 1.67
C SER A 257 -46.74 13.28 0.34
N PRO A 258 -47.67 12.35 -0.03
CA PRO A 258 -47.47 11.17 -0.90
C PRO A 258 -48.40 11.11 -2.15
N SER A 259 -48.24 10.10 -3.01
CA SER A 259 -49.37 9.36 -3.59
C SER A 259 -48.96 8.04 -4.26
N VAL A 260 -49.82 7.04 -4.06
CA VAL A 260 -49.70 5.62 -4.40
C VAL A 260 -50.60 5.35 -5.62
N SER A 261 -50.22 4.51 -6.60
CA SER A 261 -50.71 3.12 -6.80
C SER A 261 -51.15 2.89 -8.28
N PRO A 262 -51.58 1.69 -8.74
CA PRO A 262 -50.74 0.68 -9.42
C PRO A 262 -51.25 0.30 -10.83
N SER A 263 -50.46 -0.47 -11.60
CA SER A 263 -51.05 -1.52 -12.48
C SER A 263 -49.99 -2.52 -12.97
N ALA A 264 -50.33 -3.80 -12.85
CA ALA A 264 -49.58 -4.94 -13.37
C ALA A 264 -50.30 -5.50 -14.60
N SER A 265 -49.56 -5.93 -15.63
CA SER A 265 -49.95 -7.11 -16.42
C SER A 265 -48.78 -7.67 -17.23
N ARG A 266 -48.83 -8.99 -17.42
CA ARG A 266 -47.81 -9.95 -17.89
C ARG A 266 -47.86 -10.13 -19.41
N SER A 267 -46.75 -10.52 -20.04
CA SER A 267 -46.61 -11.85 -20.69
C SER A 267 -45.23 -12.06 -21.37
N PRO A 268 -44.79 -13.32 -21.57
CA PRO A 268 -43.44 -13.71 -21.96
C PRO A 268 -43.30 -13.98 -23.47
N SER A 269 -42.07 -13.98 -23.98
CA SER A 269 -41.72 -14.74 -25.18
C SER A 269 -40.26 -15.18 -25.12
N ALA A 270 -40.07 -16.50 -25.05
CA ALA A 270 -38.79 -17.17 -25.20
C ALA A 270 -38.76 -17.82 -26.59
N SER A 271 -37.59 -17.84 -27.24
CA SER A 271 -37.31 -18.73 -28.36
C SER A 271 -35.90 -19.32 -28.23
N PRO A 272 -35.66 -20.61 -28.52
CA PRO A 272 -34.44 -21.35 -28.17
C PRO A 272 -33.55 -21.72 -29.37
N SER A 273 -32.23 -21.83 -29.13
CA SER A 273 -31.30 -22.87 -29.69
C SER A 273 -29.82 -22.45 -29.60
N PRO A 274 -28.83 -23.38 -29.65
CA PRO A 274 -28.87 -24.81 -29.34
C PRO A 274 -27.85 -25.22 -28.26
N SER A 275 -28.07 -26.46 -27.81
CA SER A 275 -27.37 -27.24 -26.80
C SER A 275 -25.87 -27.42 -27.03
N GLY A 276 -25.09 -27.08 -26.00
CA GLY A 276 -23.93 -27.87 -25.58
C GLY A 276 -24.14 -28.19 -24.11
N SER A 277 -24.62 -29.39 -23.80
CA SER A 277 -24.85 -29.84 -22.42
C SER A 277 -23.59 -29.63 -21.57
N PRO A 278 -23.57 -28.74 -20.57
CA PRO A 278 -22.43 -28.65 -19.68
C PRO A 278 -22.47 -29.88 -18.77
N GLN A 279 -21.49 -30.76 -18.93
CA GLN A 279 -21.27 -31.87 -18.02
C GLN A 279 -21.15 -31.31 -16.59
N ALA A 280 -22.21 -31.52 -15.80
CA ALA A 280 -22.29 -31.06 -14.43
C ALA A 280 -21.20 -31.76 -13.60
N GLY A 281 -20.36 -30.98 -12.93
CA GLY A 281 -19.23 -31.51 -12.19
C GLY A 281 -18.27 -30.43 -11.71
N LYS A 282 -17.35 -30.82 -10.81
CA LYS A 282 -16.24 -29.97 -10.37
C LYS A 282 -15.31 -29.75 -11.57
N ARG A 283 -14.99 -28.49 -11.89
CA ARG A 283 -13.98 -28.17 -12.91
C ARG A 283 -13.03 -27.12 -12.36
N CYS A 284 -11.75 -27.44 -12.35
CA CYS A 284 -10.72 -26.53 -11.89
C CYS A 284 -9.84 -26.08 -13.05
N THR A 285 -9.54 -24.80 -13.11
CA THR A 285 -8.57 -24.22 -14.04
C THR A 285 -7.56 -23.40 -13.26
N ALA A 286 -6.28 -23.43 -13.66
CA ALA A 286 -5.27 -22.60 -13.03
C ALA A 286 -4.48 -21.80 -14.08
N THR A 287 -4.18 -20.55 -13.77
CA THR A 287 -3.42 -19.63 -14.63
C THR A 287 -2.17 -19.16 -13.90
N TYR A 288 -1.02 -19.25 -14.55
CA TYR A 288 0.27 -18.85 -14.01
C TYR A 288 0.75 -17.54 -14.62
N LYS A 289 1.32 -16.67 -13.78
CA LYS A 289 1.93 -15.41 -14.20
C LYS A 289 3.19 -15.16 -13.39
N VAL A 290 4.29 -14.83 -14.06
CA VAL A 290 5.47 -14.26 -13.39
C VAL A 290 5.13 -12.82 -13.02
N GLY A 291 5.19 -12.49 -11.73
CA GLY A 291 4.97 -11.15 -11.21
C GLY A 291 6.24 -10.31 -11.27
N SER A 292 7.37 -10.89 -10.86
CA SER A 292 8.69 -10.26 -10.89
C SER A 292 9.77 -11.27 -11.22
N GLN A 293 10.84 -10.85 -11.88
CA GLN A 293 12.00 -11.69 -12.20
C GLN A 293 13.28 -10.86 -12.02
N TRP A 294 14.28 -11.46 -11.40
CA TRP A 294 15.63 -10.91 -11.18
C TRP A 294 16.70 -11.94 -11.59
N ASN A 295 17.97 -11.57 -11.47
CA ASN A 295 19.11 -12.33 -12.04
C ASN A 295 19.14 -13.82 -11.70
N THR A 296 18.69 -14.22 -10.50
CA THR A 296 18.78 -15.60 -10.02
C THR A 296 17.45 -16.18 -9.56
N GLY A 297 16.37 -15.38 -9.60
CA GLY A 297 15.07 -15.78 -9.09
C GLY A 297 13.90 -15.03 -9.72
N PHE A 298 12.69 -15.47 -9.40
CA PHE A 298 11.45 -14.85 -9.81
C PHE A 298 10.36 -15.12 -8.78
N GLY A 299 9.40 -14.20 -8.71
CA GLY A 299 8.14 -14.37 -8.01
C GLY A 299 7.03 -14.66 -9.02
N ALA A 300 6.22 -15.67 -8.76
CA ALA A 300 5.08 -16.01 -9.61
C ALA A 300 3.81 -16.25 -8.79
N GLU A 301 2.68 -15.97 -9.42
CA GLU A 301 1.35 -16.16 -8.88
C GLU A 301 0.57 -17.15 -9.75
N VAL A 302 -0.24 -17.97 -9.08
CA VAL A 302 -1.14 -18.91 -9.70
C VAL A 302 -2.55 -18.66 -9.20
N SER A 303 -3.45 -18.28 -10.11
CA SER A 303 -4.88 -18.18 -9.82
C SER A 303 -5.56 -19.52 -10.10
N VAL A 304 -6.40 -19.98 -9.19
CA VAL A 304 -7.13 -21.24 -9.26
C VAL A 304 -8.62 -20.92 -9.26
N ALA A 305 -9.32 -21.25 -10.34
CA ALA A 305 -10.71 -20.90 -10.56
C ALA A 305 -11.59 -22.16 -10.66
N ASN A 306 -12.80 -22.06 -10.10
CA ASN A 306 -13.85 -23.05 -10.28
C ASN A 306 -14.74 -22.65 -11.46
N THR A 307 -14.50 -23.28 -12.61
CA THR A 307 -15.29 -23.10 -13.83
C THR A 307 -16.38 -24.16 -14.00
N GLY A 308 -16.60 -24.97 -12.95
CA GLY A 308 -17.60 -26.02 -12.91
C GLY A 308 -18.97 -25.50 -12.48
N SER A 309 -19.89 -26.43 -12.23
CA SER A 309 -21.27 -26.12 -11.82
C SER A 309 -21.55 -26.45 -10.35
N VAL A 310 -20.56 -26.93 -9.61
CA VAL A 310 -20.63 -27.21 -8.17
C VAL A 310 -19.40 -26.67 -7.44
N PRO A 311 -19.49 -26.29 -6.15
CA PRO A 311 -18.32 -25.88 -5.38
C PRO A 311 -17.22 -26.94 -5.36
N ILE A 312 -15.98 -26.50 -5.47
CA ILE A 312 -14.79 -27.33 -5.22
C ILE A 312 -14.49 -27.22 -3.73
N THR A 313 -14.11 -28.32 -3.07
CA THR A 313 -13.78 -28.37 -1.62
C THR A 313 -12.31 -28.66 -1.35
N GLY A 314 -11.54 -28.92 -2.40
CA GLY A 314 -10.09 -29.03 -2.38
C GLY A 314 -9.56 -28.97 -3.81
N TRP A 315 -8.32 -28.54 -3.98
CA TRP A 315 -7.72 -28.41 -5.30
C TRP A 315 -6.25 -28.78 -5.24
N THR A 316 -5.77 -29.34 -6.35
CA THR A 316 -4.36 -29.64 -6.57
C THR A 316 -3.94 -29.01 -7.88
N VAL A 317 -2.93 -28.14 -7.85
CA VAL A 317 -2.28 -27.59 -9.03
C VAL A 317 -0.95 -28.29 -9.25
N VAL A 318 -0.66 -28.65 -10.49
CA VAL A 318 0.65 -29.15 -10.91
C VAL A 318 1.27 -28.16 -11.90
N LEU A 319 2.49 -27.73 -11.59
CA LEU A 319 3.35 -26.91 -12.45
C LEU A 319 4.50 -27.79 -12.94
N VAL A 320 4.74 -27.81 -14.26
CA VAL A 320 5.88 -28.52 -14.86
C VAL A 320 6.87 -27.51 -15.43
N PHE A 321 7.95 -27.28 -14.69
CA PHE A 321 9.08 -26.43 -15.06
C PHE A 321 10.01 -27.12 -16.07
N GLY A 322 10.34 -26.42 -17.15
CA GLY A 322 11.19 -26.93 -18.22
C GLY A 322 12.67 -26.52 -18.13
N ASN A 323 13.03 -25.57 -17.25
CA ASN A 323 14.36 -24.94 -17.23
C ASN A 323 15.05 -25.03 -15.86
N GLY A 324 14.78 -26.08 -15.10
CA GLY A 324 15.44 -26.32 -13.81
C GLY A 324 15.05 -25.31 -12.72
N GLN A 325 13.89 -24.68 -12.84
CA GLN A 325 13.40 -23.76 -11.81
C GLN A 325 13.13 -24.50 -10.50
N VAL A 326 13.50 -23.90 -9.37
CA VAL A 326 13.36 -24.49 -8.03
C VAL A 326 12.61 -23.53 -7.13
N VAL A 327 11.45 -23.95 -6.62
CA VAL A 327 10.66 -23.17 -5.65
C VAL A 327 11.42 -23.10 -4.33
N THR A 328 11.61 -21.89 -3.82
CA THR A 328 12.32 -21.62 -2.56
C THR A 328 11.35 -21.30 -1.42
N GLN A 329 10.23 -20.66 -1.74
CA GLN A 329 9.20 -20.31 -0.76
C GLN A 329 7.84 -20.24 -1.47
N LEU A 330 6.80 -20.80 -0.86
CA LEU A 330 5.44 -20.75 -1.38
C LEU A 330 4.48 -20.36 -0.25
N TRP A 331 3.50 -19.53 -0.56
CA TRP A 331 2.44 -19.12 0.36
C TRP A 331 1.08 -19.47 -0.23
N ASN A 332 0.06 -19.58 0.63
CA ASN A 332 -1.31 -19.96 0.27
C ASN A 332 -1.45 -21.35 -0.38
N GLY A 333 -0.52 -22.26 -0.11
CA GLY A 333 -0.58 -23.67 -0.52
C GLY A 333 0.46 -24.51 0.19
N ALA A 334 0.27 -25.83 0.21
CA ALA A 334 1.28 -26.80 0.62
C ALA A 334 1.88 -27.44 -0.63
N TYR A 335 3.20 -27.44 -0.79
CA TYR A 335 3.83 -27.93 -2.01
C TYR A 335 4.88 -29.02 -1.78
N THR A 336 5.04 -29.85 -2.80
CA THR A 336 6.20 -30.71 -2.99
C THR A 336 6.80 -30.44 -4.36
N GLN A 337 8.12 -30.58 -4.47
CA GLN A 337 8.81 -30.47 -5.76
C GLN A 337 9.71 -31.70 -5.97
N ALA A 338 9.56 -32.35 -7.12
CA ALA A 338 10.42 -33.44 -7.57
C ALA A 338 10.90 -33.15 -9.00
N GLY A 339 12.20 -32.88 -9.15
CA GLY A 339 12.74 -32.34 -10.40
C GLY A 339 12.03 -31.06 -10.81
N GLY A 340 11.60 -30.98 -12.08
CA GLY A 340 10.83 -29.85 -12.60
C GLY A 340 9.34 -29.85 -12.21
N THR A 341 8.82 -30.86 -11.52
CA THR A 341 7.38 -30.94 -11.22
C THR A 341 7.08 -30.44 -9.81
N VAL A 342 6.27 -29.39 -9.70
CA VAL A 342 5.75 -28.85 -8.44
C VAL A 342 4.28 -29.22 -8.29
N THR A 343 3.93 -29.89 -7.21
CA THR A 343 2.54 -30.19 -6.85
C THR A 343 2.14 -29.34 -5.67
N VAL A 344 1.11 -28.51 -5.83
CA VAL A 344 0.59 -27.60 -4.82
C VAL A 344 -0.84 -28.01 -4.45
N LYS A 345 -1.10 -28.23 -3.17
CA LYS A 345 -2.43 -28.50 -2.62
C LYS A 345 -2.93 -27.31 -1.83
N ASN A 346 -4.26 -27.18 -1.79
CA ASN A 346 -4.91 -26.22 -0.94
C ASN A 346 -4.54 -26.40 0.55
N MET A 347 -4.49 -25.29 1.27
CA MET A 347 -4.50 -25.28 2.73
C MET A 347 -5.93 -25.51 3.22
N SER A 348 -6.08 -25.79 4.52
CA SER A 348 -7.40 -26.00 5.14
C SER A 348 -8.36 -24.82 4.96
N TYR A 349 -7.84 -23.59 4.84
CA TYR A 349 -8.63 -22.37 4.75
C TYR A 349 -8.99 -21.93 3.31
N ASN A 350 -8.34 -22.46 2.28
CA ASN A 350 -8.57 -22.05 0.89
C ASN A 350 -8.94 -23.21 -0.05
N GLY A 351 -9.33 -24.37 0.48
CA GLY A 351 -9.78 -25.51 -0.30
C GLY A 351 -11.12 -25.30 -1.00
N THR A 352 -12.02 -24.53 -0.37
CA THR A 352 -13.36 -24.30 -0.92
C THR A 352 -13.35 -23.15 -1.92
N ILE A 353 -13.74 -23.44 -3.17
CA ILE A 353 -13.92 -22.45 -4.22
C ILE A 353 -15.38 -22.54 -4.72
N PRO A 354 -16.23 -21.53 -4.46
CA PRO A 354 -17.61 -21.53 -4.96
C PRO A 354 -17.64 -21.52 -6.49
N VAL A 355 -18.79 -21.83 -7.10
CA VAL A 355 -18.95 -21.77 -8.56
C VAL A 355 -18.63 -20.36 -9.06
N GLY A 356 -17.77 -20.25 -10.08
CA GLY A 356 -17.28 -18.96 -10.58
C GLY A 356 -16.25 -18.28 -9.67
N GLY A 357 -15.96 -18.85 -8.49
CA GLY A 357 -14.98 -18.34 -7.56
C GLY A 357 -13.55 -18.55 -8.05
N THR A 358 -12.66 -17.69 -7.59
CA THR A 358 -11.22 -17.77 -7.84
C THR A 358 -10.45 -17.54 -6.54
N ILE A 359 -9.40 -18.31 -6.32
CA ILE A 359 -8.41 -18.10 -5.26
C ILE A 359 -7.02 -18.00 -5.89
N GLY A 360 -6.00 -17.68 -5.10
CA GLY A 360 -4.63 -17.67 -5.59
C GLY A 360 -3.60 -18.12 -4.58
N PHE A 361 -2.48 -18.60 -5.09
CA PHE A 361 -1.26 -18.82 -4.33
C PHE A 361 -0.07 -18.24 -5.07
N GLY A 362 1.03 -18.00 -4.36
CA GLY A 362 2.24 -17.43 -4.94
C GLY A 362 3.48 -18.08 -4.40
N PHE A 363 4.58 -17.93 -5.11
CA PHE A 363 5.86 -18.48 -4.72
C PHE A 363 7.04 -17.69 -5.29
N ASN A 364 8.17 -17.79 -4.59
CA ASN A 364 9.48 -17.43 -5.10
C ASN A 364 10.20 -18.69 -5.57
N ALA A 365 10.92 -18.59 -6.68
CA ALA A 365 11.71 -19.67 -7.22
C ALA A 365 13.04 -19.16 -7.80
N ASN A 366 14.07 -20.00 -7.74
CA ASN A 366 15.33 -19.77 -8.42
C ASN A 366 15.25 -20.25 -9.86
N TRP A 367 16.00 -19.61 -10.77
CA TRP A 367 16.15 -20.04 -12.15
C TRP A 367 17.59 -19.78 -12.64
N SER A 368 17.97 -20.43 -13.75
CA SER A 368 19.25 -20.18 -14.42
C SER A 368 19.08 -20.28 -15.93
N GLY A 369 19.71 -19.37 -16.68
CA GLY A 369 19.75 -19.41 -18.14
C GLY A 369 18.45 -18.92 -18.81
N VAL A 370 17.38 -19.72 -18.78
CA VAL A 370 16.08 -19.41 -19.40
C VAL A 370 14.96 -19.67 -18.39
N ASN A 371 13.91 -18.85 -18.37
CA ASN A 371 12.76 -19.02 -17.47
C ASN A 371 11.45 -19.11 -18.27
N ASN A 372 11.20 -20.24 -18.94
CA ASN A 372 9.93 -20.43 -19.65
C ASN A 372 8.80 -20.73 -18.66
N ALA A 373 7.60 -20.24 -18.98
CA ALA A 373 6.40 -20.53 -18.20
C ALA A 373 6.14 -22.05 -18.16
N PRO A 374 5.77 -22.61 -16.98
CA PRO A 374 5.48 -24.02 -16.85
C PRO A 374 4.17 -24.40 -17.54
N ALA A 375 4.03 -25.68 -17.86
CA ALA A 375 2.70 -26.24 -18.09
C ALA A 375 1.93 -26.29 -16.76
N VAL A 376 0.68 -25.84 -16.77
CA VAL A 376 -0.15 -25.73 -15.56
C VAL A 376 -1.40 -26.58 -15.70
N THR A 377 -1.68 -27.41 -14.70
CA THR A 377 -2.93 -28.17 -14.61
C THR A 377 -3.54 -28.00 -13.23
N CYS A 378 -4.87 -28.01 -13.15
CA CYS A 378 -5.58 -28.04 -11.88
C CYS A 378 -6.56 -29.21 -11.85
N THR A 379 -6.57 -29.96 -10.75
CA THR A 379 -7.52 -31.04 -10.50
C THR A 379 -8.32 -30.71 -9.24
N PRO A 380 -9.67 -30.69 -9.30
CA PRO A 380 -10.49 -30.59 -8.11
C PRO A 380 -10.44 -31.91 -7.31
N ALA A 381 -10.37 -31.82 -5.98
CA ALA A 381 -10.45 -32.95 -5.05
C ALA A 381 -11.90 -33.18 -4.58
#